data_AF-A0A955KV87-F1
#
_entry.id   AF-A0A955KV87-F1
#
_cell.length_a   1.000
_cell.length_b   1.000
_cell.length_c   1.000
_cell.angle_alpha   90.00
_cell.angle_beta   90.00
_cell.angle_gamma   90.00
#
_symmetry.space_group_name_H-M   'P 1'
#
loop_
_entity.id
_entity.type
_entity.pdbx_description
1 polymer ?
#
loop_
_entity_poly.entity_id
_entity_poly.type
_entity_poly.pdbx_seq_one_letter_code
_entity_poly.pdbx_strand_id
1 'polypeptide(L)'
;MAPKGHTRGGGHALRIIRNVYLYLVAMIGLIVFVVGTVGLVNNVLENYVFQVDEDRYYSVPLSGGICDKYYVRPGSDEQMERTDEEIAECEQQVEEQNRKNRENNIKRELASSISSIVVGLPLWLLHWGIIQTEYSRKKKRLLAKK
;
A
#
# COMPACT_ATOMS: atom_id res chain seq x y z
N MET A 1 52.74 38.64 -18.14
CA MET A 1 51.28 38.66 -17.88
C MET A 1 50.75 37.24 -18.00
N ALA A 2 50.43 36.57 -16.89
CA ALA A 2 49.69 35.30 -16.89
C ALA A 2 49.07 35.09 -15.50
N PRO A 3 47.74 35.00 -15.36
CA PRO A 3 47.10 34.79 -14.06
C PRO A 3 47.07 33.29 -13.73
N LYS A 4 47.53 32.94 -12.53
CA LYS A 4 47.39 31.59 -11.96
C LYS A 4 45.97 31.41 -11.42
N GLY A 5 45.13 30.68 -12.15
CA GLY A 5 43.78 30.29 -11.73
C GLY A 5 43.83 29.21 -10.64
N HIS A 6 43.25 29.52 -9.49
CA HIS A 6 43.21 28.67 -8.30
C HIS A 6 41.96 27.77 -8.33
N THR A 7 42.03 26.55 -8.87
CA THR A 7 40.91 25.59 -8.87
C THR A 7 41.04 24.61 -7.69
N ARG A 8 40.80 25.08 -6.47
CA ARG A 8 40.96 24.26 -5.25
C ARG A 8 39.63 23.80 -4.62
N GLY A 9 38.52 23.78 -5.39
CA GLY A 9 37.16 23.48 -4.87
C GLY A 9 36.43 22.27 -5.45
N GLY A 10 36.83 21.74 -6.62
CA GLY A 10 36.01 20.75 -7.36
C GLY A 10 35.89 19.36 -6.70
N GLY A 11 36.93 18.91 -5.99
CA GLY A 11 36.96 17.55 -5.41
C GLY A 11 36.03 17.34 -4.21
N HIS A 12 35.76 18.40 -3.43
CA HIS A 12 34.83 18.33 -2.31
C HIS A 12 33.37 18.34 -2.79
N ALA A 13 33.05 19.20 -3.77
CA ALA A 13 31.72 19.27 -4.35
C ALA A 13 31.32 17.95 -5.03
N LEU A 14 32.22 17.34 -5.82
CA LEU A 14 31.95 16.05 -6.47
C LEU A 14 31.69 14.91 -5.45
N ARG A 15 32.44 14.89 -4.35
CA ARG A 15 32.27 13.89 -3.28
C ARG A 15 30.94 14.07 -2.53
N ILE A 16 30.52 15.31 -2.29
CA ILE A 16 29.23 15.61 -1.65
C ILE A 16 28.08 15.19 -2.57
N ILE A 17 28.13 15.57 -3.86
CA ILE A 17 27.09 15.20 -4.83
C ILE A 17 26.95 13.68 -4.92
N ARG A 18 28.07 12.95 -5.01
CA ARG A 18 28.05 11.48 -5.04
C ARG A 18 27.40 10.89 -3.79
N ASN A 19 27.78 11.37 -2.60
CA ASN A 19 27.22 10.86 -1.35
C ASN A 19 25.72 11.17 -1.24
N VAL A 20 25.30 12.39 -1.56
CA VAL A 20 23.88 12.77 -1.56
C VAL A 20 23.08 11.90 -2.53
N TYR A 21 23.59 11.72 -3.75
CA TYR A 21 22.97 10.83 -4.75
C TYR A 21 22.82 9.39 -4.22
N LEU A 22 23.88 8.81 -3.66
CA LEU A 22 23.86 7.46 -3.12
C LEU A 22 22.85 7.30 -1.98
N TYR A 23 22.75 8.29 -1.07
CA TYR A 23 21.75 8.26 0.00
C TYR A 23 20.33 8.38 -0.53
N LEU A 24 20.08 9.23 -1.54
CA LEU A 24 18.74 9.36 -2.12
C LEU A 24 18.30 8.09 -2.84
N VAL A 25 19.18 7.50 -3.66
CA VAL A 25 18.86 6.24 -4.36
C VAL A 25 18.64 5.11 -3.36
N ALA A 26 19.49 4.99 -2.33
CA ALA A 26 19.31 4.00 -1.28
C ALA A 26 17.99 4.20 -0.51
N MET A 27 17.61 5.46 -0.23
CA MET A 27 16.34 5.79 0.43
C MET A 27 15.14 5.39 -0.43
N ILE A 28 15.16 5.76 -1.73
CA ILE A 28 14.09 5.39 -2.66
C ILE A 28 14.00 3.87 -2.80
N GLY A 29 15.13 3.21 -2.99
CA GLY A 29 15.19 1.75 -3.08
C GLY A 29 14.65 1.06 -1.82
N LEU A 30 14.98 1.58 -0.64
CA LEU A 30 14.46 1.08 0.63
C LEU A 30 12.93 1.24 0.72
N ILE A 31 12.38 2.38 0.31
CA ILE A 31 10.93 2.61 0.30
C ILE A 31 10.23 1.62 -0.63
N VAL A 32 10.71 1.47 -1.86
CA VAL A 32 10.15 0.51 -2.83
C VAL A 32 10.22 -0.92 -2.29
N PHE A 33 11.33 -1.29 -1.66
CA PHE A 33 11.51 -2.60 -1.05
C PHE A 33 10.51 -2.85 0.09
N VAL A 34 10.29 -1.88 0.98
CA VAL A 34 9.33 -2.00 2.08
C VAL A 34 7.91 -2.13 1.54
N VAL A 35 7.51 -1.30 0.58
CA VAL A 35 6.18 -1.38 -0.04
C VAL A 35 5.96 -2.73 -0.72
N GLY A 36 6.97 -3.23 -1.45
CA GLY A 36 6.91 -4.55 -2.08
C GLY A 36 6.77 -5.68 -1.06
N THR A 37 7.50 -5.60 0.06
CA THR A 37 7.44 -6.60 1.13
C THR A 37 6.06 -6.61 1.81
N VAL A 38 5.50 -5.43 2.12
CA VAL A 38 4.15 -5.31 2.67
C VAL A 38 3.11 -5.89 1.71
N GLY A 39 3.22 -5.59 0.41
CA GLY A 39 2.33 -6.14 -0.61
C GLY A 39 2.37 -7.67 -0.69
N LEU A 40 3.58 -8.25 -0.57
CA LEU A 40 3.76 -9.71 -0.59
C LEU A 40 3.13 -10.36 0.64
N VAL A 41 3.39 -9.84 1.84
CA VAL A 41 2.78 -10.35 3.08
C VAL A 41 1.26 -10.21 3.03
N ASN A 42 0.76 -9.09 2.50
CA ASN A 42 -0.68 -8.85 2.36
C ASN A 42 -1.34 -9.91 1.48
N ASN A 43 -0.76 -10.17 0.30
CA ASN A 43 -1.30 -11.17 -0.61
C ASN A 43 -1.29 -12.58 0.00
N VAL A 44 -0.22 -12.92 0.73
CA VAL A 44 -0.15 -14.20 1.45
C VAL A 44 -1.24 -14.29 2.52
N LEU A 45 -1.45 -13.24 3.32
CA LEU A 45 -2.47 -13.23 4.36
C LEU A 45 -3.88 -13.31 3.77
N GLU A 46 -4.20 -12.50 2.76
CA GLU A 46 -5.52 -12.47 2.12
C GLU A 46 -5.87 -13.83 1.50
N ASN A 47 -4.92 -14.48 0.83
CA ASN A 47 -5.16 -15.73 0.12
C ASN A 47 -5.07 -16.98 1.01
N TYR A 48 -4.07 -17.06 1.90
CA TYR A 48 -3.84 -18.28 2.71
C TYR A 48 -4.52 -18.26 4.08
N VAL A 49 -4.56 -17.10 4.76
CA VAL A 49 -5.07 -17.01 6.14
C VAL A 49 -6.54 -16.64 6.16
N PHE A 50 -6.92 -15.58 5.43
CA PHE A 50 -8.28 -15.04 5.48
C PHE A 50 -9.23 -15.62 4.43
N GLN A 51 -8.69 -16.37 3.45
CA GLN A 51 -9.44 -17.00 2.35
C GLN A 51 -10.51 -16.04 1.81
N VAL A 52 -10.07 -14.86 1.38
CA VAL A 52 -11.00 -13.83 0.91
C VAL A 52 -11.59 -14.28 -0.43
N ASP A 53 -12.87 -14.64 -0.42
CA ASP A 53 -13.60 -15.04 -1.64
C ASP A 53 -13.61 -13.87 -2.63
N GLU A 54 -12.96 -14.07 -3.78
CA GLU A 54 -12.93 -13.12 -4.90
C GLU A 54 -14.16 -13.32 -5.81
N ASP A 55 -15.35 -13.24 -5.24
CA ASP A 55 -16.57 -13.06 -6.04
C ASP A 55 -16.64 -11.59 -6.51
N ARG A 56 -15.68 -11.19 -7.36
CA ARG A 56 -15.76 -9.93 -8.09
C ARG A 56 -16.76 -10.08 -9.23
N TYR A 57 -18.04 -9.97 -8.88
CA TYR A 57 -19.06 -9.81 -9.89
C TYR A 57 -18.86 -8.45 -10.57
N TYR A 58 -18.49 -8.45 -11.85
CA TYR A 58 -18.48 -7.24 -12.66
C TYR A 58 -19.92 -6.73 -12.77
N SER A 59 -20.22 -5.64 -12.06
CA SER A 59 -21.47 -4.91 -12.26
C SER A 59 -21.43 -4.31 -13.67
N VAL A 60 -22.13 -4.94 -14.61
CA VAL A 60 -22.38 -4.36 -15.92
C VAL A 60 -23.22 -3.10 -15.68
N PRO A 61 -22.85 -1.93 -16.25
CA PRO A 61 -23.66 -0.73 -16.10
C PRO A 61 -24.95 -0.93 -16.90
N LEU A 62 -26.00 -1.38 -16.22
CA LEU A 62 -27.35 -1.29 -16.75
C LEU A 62 -27.76 0.18 -16.73
N SER A 63 -28.35 0.65 -17.83
CA SER A 63 -28.99 1.96 -17.89
C SER A 63 -30.30 1.88 -17.08
N GLY A 64 -30.16 1.87 -15.75
CA GLY A 64 -31.20 1.61 -14.74
C GLY A 64 -30.55 1.20 -13.41
N GLY A 65 -31.24 1.41 -12.29
CA GLY A 65 -30.86 0.82 -11.01
C GLY A 65 -30.76 -0.70 -11.08
N ILE A 66 -29.91 -1.30 -10.25
CA ILE A 66 -29.53 -2.74 -10.30
C ILE A 66 -30.78 -3.65 -10.27
N CYS A 67 -31.77 -3.27 -9.47
CA CYS A 67 -33.06 -3.97 -9.31
C CYS A 67 -34.25 -3.19 -9.88
N ASP A 68 -34.02 -2.30 -10.85
CA ASP A 68 -35.13 -1.56 -11.47
C ASP A 68 -36.11 -2.51 -12.16
N LYS A 69 -37.39 -2.12 -12.11
CA LYS A 69 -38.47 -2.87 -12.74
C LYS A 69 -38.29 -2.99 -14.26
N TYR A 70 -37.71 -1.98 -14.89
CA TYR A 70 -37.41 -1.99 -16.32
C TYR A 70 -35.91 -2.01 -16.54
N TYR A 71 -35.40 -2.97 -17.32
CA TYR A 71 -33.98 -3.08 -17.62
C TYR A 71 -33.73 -3.44 -19.09
N VAL A 72 -32.54 -3.09 -19.57
CA VAL A 72 -32.09 -3.37 -20.95
C VAL A 72 -31.00 -4.44 -20.88
N ARG A 73 -31.16 -5.55 -21.62
CA ARG A 73 -30.13 -6.61 -21.64
C ARG A 73 -28.86 -6.08 -22.31
N PRO A 74 -27.67 -6.43 -21.81
CA PRO A 74 -26.43 -6.13 -22.52
C PRO A 74 -26.48 -6.70 -23.95
N GLY A 75 -26.42 -5.82 -24.96
CA GLY A 75 -26.47 -6.19 -26.37
C GLY A 75 -27.86 -6.24 -27.01
N SER A 76 -28.91 -5.76 -26.34
CA SER A 76 -30.24 -5.54 -26.92
C SER A 76 -30.71 -4.10 -26.70
N ASP A 77 -31.52 -3.57 -27.60
CA ASP A 77 -32.23 -2.29 -27.40
C ASP A 77 -33.64 -2.47 -26.81
N GLU A 78 -34.00 -3.71 -26.47
CA GLU A 78 -35.33 -4.06 -25.98
C GLU A 78 -35.42 -3.91 -24.46
N GLN A 79 -36.44 -3.18 -24.01
CA GLN A 79 -36.71 -2.95 -22.59
C GLN A 79 -37.56 -4.11 -22.05
N MET A 80 -37.03 -4.83 -21.07
CA MET A 80 -37.74 -5.91 -20.38
C MET A 80 -38.27 -5.43 -19.04
N GLU A 81 -39.46 -5.90 -18.67
CA GLU A 81 -40.08 -5.67 -17.38
C GLU A 81 -39.84 -6.90 -16.48
N ARG A 82 -39.30 -6.69 -15.28
CA ARG A 82 -39.26 -7.70 -14.22
C ARG A 82 -40.61 -7.80 -13.52
N THR A 83 -40.96 -9.01 -13.14
CA THR A 83 -42.02 -9.29 -12.18
C THR A 83 -41.65 -8.80 -10.79
N ASP A 84 -42.65 -8.57 -9.93
CA ASP A 84 -42.41 -8.13 -8.56
C ASP A 84 -41.63 -9.19 -7.75
N GLU A 85 -41.79 -10.48 -8.07
CA GLU A 85 -41.01 -11.59 -7.50
C GLU A 85 -39.53 -11.49 -7.90
N GLU A 86 -39.21 -11.24 -9.17
CA GLU A 86 -37.83 -11.07 -9.65
C GLU A 86 -37.14 -9.84 -9.05
N ILE A 87 -37.89 -8.77 -8.75
CA ILE A 87 -37.36 -7.58 -8.07
C ILE A 87 -37.02 -7.94 -6.62
N ALA A 88 -37.90 -8.63 -5.90
CA ALA A 88 -37.66 -9.07 -4.53
C ALA A 88 -36.46 -10.02 -4.43
N GLU A 89 -36.31 -10.94 -5.39
CA GLU A 89 -35.12 -11.81 -5.48
C GLU A 89 -33.84 -10.99 -5.75
N CYS A 90 -33.90 -10.00 -6.64
CA CYS A 90 -32.76 -9.11 -6.92
C CYS A 90 -32.32 -8.34 -5.67
N GLU A 91 -33.26 -7.76 -4.91
CA GLU A 91 -32.97 -7.03 -3.68
C GLU A 91 -32.29 -7.94 -2.65
N GLN A 92 -32.81 -9.15 -2.45
CA GLN A 92 -32.20 -10.14 -1.55
C GLN A 92 -30.78 -10.51 -1.98
N GLN A 93 -30.55 -10.72 -3.27
CA GLN A 93 -29.21 -10.99 -3.80
C GLN A 93 -28.26 -9.82 -3.55
N VAL A 94 -28.69 -8.58 -3.82
CA VAL A 94 -27.87 -7.39 -3.58
C VAL A 94 -27.53 -7.24 -2.09
N GLU A 95 -28.47 -7.48 -1.19
CA GLU A 95 -28.22 -7.44 0.25
C GLU A 95 -27.22 -8.51 0.72
N GLU A 96 -27.38 -9.75 0.25
CA GLU A 96 -26.44 -10.82 0.54
C GLU A 96 -25.03 -10.51 0.02
N GLN A 97 -24.94 -9.97 -1.20
CA GLN A 97 -23.68 -9.57 -1.80
C GLN A 97 -23.05 -8.41 -1.03
N ASN A 98 -23.83 -7.40 -0.64
CA ASN A 98 -23.33 -6.30 0.18
C ASN A 98 -22.81 -6.80 1.53
N ARG A 99 -23.46 -7.81 2.13
CA ARG A 99 -22.98 -8.46 3.35
C ARG A 99 -21.63 -9.15 3.14
N LYS A 100 -21.51 -10.00 2.10
CA LYS A 100 -20.25 -10.70 1.76
C LYS A 100 -19.13 -9.72 1.43
N ASN A 101 -19.42 -8.69 0.64
CA ASN A 101 -18.46 -7.64 0.29
C ASN A 101 -17.96 -6.89 1.52
N ARG A 102 -18.84 -6.58 2.46
CA ARG A 102 -18.46 -5.92 3.72
C ARG A 102 -17.52 -6.80 4.55
N GLU A 103 -17.83 -8.09 4.68
CA GLU A 103 -16.96 -9.03 5.37
C GLU A 103 -15.59 -9.16 4.71
N ASN A 104 -15.56 -9.28 3.38
CA ASN A 104 -14.32 -9.36 2.61
C ASN A 104 -13.49 -8.07 2.68
N ASN A 105 -14.13 -6.90 2.68
CA ASN A 105 -13.44 -5.62 2.86
C ASN A 105 -12.75 -5.53 4.23
N ILE A 106 -13.44 -5.96 5.29
CA ILE A 106 -12.84 -6.00 6.64
C ILE A 106 -11.65 -6.97 6.67
N LYS A 107 -11.77 -8.16 6.07
CA LYS A 107 -10.67 -9.13 5.99
C LYS A 107 -9.44 -8.55 5.29
N ARG A 108 -9.63 -7.89 4.13
CA ARG A 108 -8.55 -7.21 3.39
C ARG A 108 -7.90 -6.09 4.18
N GLU A 109 -8.71 -5.28 4.87
CA GLU A 109 -8.20 -4.19 5.70
C GLU A 109 -7.34 -4.71 6.88
N LEU A 110 -7.79 -5.79 7.52
CA LEU A 110 -7.04 -6.46 8.57
C LEU A 110 -5.74 -7.06 8.03
N ALA A 111 -5.79 -7.75 6.89
CA ALA A 111 -4.62 -8.32 6.24
C ALA A 111 -3.56 -7.24 5.95
N SER A 112 -3.99 -6.10 5.40
CA SER A 112 -3.10 -4.99 5.06
C SER A 112 -2.47 -4.36 6.31
N SER A 113 -3.28 -4.17 7.36
CA SER A 113 -2.82 -3.63 8.63
C SER A 113 -1.81 -4.56 9.30
N ILE A 114 -2.11 -5.86 9.38
CA ILE A 114 -1.20 -6.86 9.96
C ILE A 114 0.10 -6.92 9.16
N SER A 115 0.01 -6.92 7.83
CA SER A 115 1.20 -6.94 6.96
C SER A 115 2.11 -5.75 7.22
N SER A 116 1.52 -4.56 7.35
CA SER A 116 2.26 -3.33 7.66
C SER A 116 2.93 -3.39 9.03
N ILE A 117 2.27 -3.98 10.04
CA ILE A 117 2.85 -4.16 11.39
C ILE A 117 3.99 -5.17 11.36
N VAL A 118 3.80 -6.33 10.72
CA VAL A 118 4.80 -7.41 10.65
C VAL A 118 6.09 -6.92 9.99
N VAL A 119 5.99 -6.06 8.98
CA VAL A 119 7.16 -5.48 8.30
C VAL A 119 7.68 -4.23 9.02
N GLY A 120 6.80 -3.34 9.44
CA GLY A 120 7.15 -2.04 10.01
C GLY A 120 7.73 -2.11 11.42
N LEU A 121 7.21 -3.00 12.26
CA LEU A 121 7.66 -3.16 13.65
C LEU A 121 9.15 -3.55 13.76
N PRO A 122 9.66 -4.59 13.07
CA PRO A 122 11.07 -4.92 13.13
C PRO A 122 11.95 -3.80 12.56
N LEU A 123 11.53 -3.12 11.48
CA LEU A 123 12.25 -1.99 10.93
C LEU A 123 12.39 -0.84 11.93
N TRP A 124 11.30 -0.52 12.64
CA TRP A 124 11.28 0.53 13.67
C TRP A 124 12.17 0.16 14.86
N LEU A 125 12.07 -1.07 15.37
CA LEU A 125 12.88 -1.54 16.50
C LEU A 125 14.38 -1.50 16.18
N LEU A 126 14.77 -1.94 14.98
CA LEU A 126 16.17 -1.87 14.52
C LEU A 126 16.68 -0.42 14.48
N HIS A 127 15.92 0.51 13.92
CA HIS A 127 16.30 1.92 13.86
C HIS A 127 16.43 2.54 15.25
N TRP A 128 15.44 2.32 16.12
CA TRP A 128 15.45 2.86 17.48
C TRP A 128 16.63 2.34 18.29
N GLY A 129 16.91 1.04 18.23
CA GLY A 129 18.04 0.43 18.93
C GLY A 129 19.38 1.03 18.50
N ILE A 130 19.61 1.20 17.19
CA ILE A 130 20.84 1.80 16.67
C ILE A 130 21.00 3.23 17.21
N ILE A 131 19.95 4.05 17.13
CA ILE A 131 19.99 5.45 17.62
C ILE A 131 20.32 5.50 19.12
N GLN A 132 19.70 4.63 19.92
CA GLN A 132 19.92 4.59 21.36
C GLN A 132 21.36 4.18 21.70
N THR A 133 21.94 3.21 20.96
CA THR A 133 23.34 2.82 21.17
C THR A 133 24.31 3.94 20.83
N GLU A 134 24.09 4.68 19.74
CA GLU A 134 24.90 5.82 19.33
C GLU A 134 24.81 6.98 20.32
N TYR A 135 23.61 7.27 20.81
CA TYR A 135 23.39 8.28 21.85
C TYR A 135 24.14 7.94 23.15
N SER A 136 24.02 6.70 23.64
CA SER A 136 24.73 6.23 24.83
C SER A 136 26.26 6.23 24.64
N ARG A 137 26.76 5.87 23.46
CA ARG A 137 28.20 5.93 23.14
C ARG A 137 28.72 7.37 23.17
N LYS A 138 28.02 8.32 22.55
CA LYS A 138 28.40 9.75 22.58
C LYS A 138 28.43 10.27 24.01
N LYS A 139 27.41 9.97 24.82
CA LYS A 139 27.34 10.37 26.23
C LYS A 139 28.55 9.84 27.04
N LYS A 140 28.90 8.56 26.91
CA LYS A 140 30.08 7.98 27.58
C LYS A 140 31.39 8.67 27.18
N ARG A 141 31.58 8.96 25.88
CA ARG A 141 32.77 9.67 25.38
C ARG A 141 32.87 11.10 25.92
N LEU A 142 31.74 11.80 26.08
CA LEU A 142 31.71 13.14 26.66
C LEU A 142 32.06 13.13 28.15
N LEU A 143 31.57 12.13 28.90
CA LEU A 143 31.88 11.98 30.33
C LEU A 143 33.33 11.56 30.57
N ALA A 144 33.93 10.73 29.71
CA ALA A 144 35.33 10.32 29.83
C ALA A 144 36.34 11.43 29.49
N LYS A 145 35.89 12.56 28.94
CA LYS A 145 36.73 13.71 28.56
C LYS A 145 36.69 14.85 29.59
N LYS A 146 35.89 14.71 30.64
CA LYS A 146 35.72 15.67 31.73
C LYS A 146 36.43 15.14 32.97
#